data_AF-A0A442MB37-F1
#
_entry.id   AF-A0A442MB37-F1
#
_cell.length_a   1.000
_cell.length_b   1.000
_cell.length_c   1.000
_cell.angle_alpha   90.00
_cell.angle_beta   90.00
_cell.angle_gamma   90.00
#
_symmetry.space_group_name_H-M   'P 1'
#
loop_
_entity.id
_entity.type
_entity.pdbx_description
1 polymer ?
#
loop_
_entity_poly.entity_id
_entity_poly.type
_entity_poly.pdbx_seq_one_letter_code
_entity_poly.pdbx_strand_id
1 'polypeptide(L)'
;MKAPDGTPIVATLETIPGSAGIVFDEDGSWNYDGNGTELDWDGQQTVLRAGQTVFVDENGKEWLESQLIPEKARPRKNIKPWHHDRALRRIEIVNTVEALMERTTGKPLLVKDCQYLTRAITLLLDRSEP
;
A
#
# COMPACT_ATOMS: atom_id res chain seq x y z
N MET A 1 6.11 19.82 -1.87
CA MET A 1 5.30 18.87 -1.08
C MET A 1 6.31 17.95 -0.44
N LYS A 2 6.07 17.56 0.80
CA LYS A 2 7.01 16.73 1.55
C LYS A 2 6.28 15.63 2.29
N ALA A 3 7.02 14.59 2.64
CA ALA A 3 6.59 13.56 3.56
C ALA A 3 6.19 14.19 4.92
N PRO A 4 5.30 13.55 5.70
CA PRO A 4 4.94 14.05 7.02
C PRO A 4 6.12 14.27 7.97
N ASP A 5 7.27 13.62 7.78
CA ASP A 5 8.48 13.81 8.63
C ASP A 5 9.33 14.99 8.15
N GLY A 6 8.91 15.65 7.07
CA GLY A 6 9.59 16.77 6.48
C GLY A 6 10.52 16.40 5.33
N THR A 7 10.69 15.11 5.04
CA THR A 7 11.55 14.66 3.93
C THR A 7 10.97 15.10 2.58
N PRO A 8 11.75 15.75 1.70
CA PRO A 8 11.28 16.18 0.38
C PRO A 8 10.76 14.99 -0.46
N ILE A 9 9.62 15.19 -1.12
CA ILE A 9 9.17 14.30 -2.19
C ILE A 9 9.88 14.68 -3.48
N VAL A 10 10.52 13.70 -4.13
CA VAL A 10 11.38 13.94 -5.31
C VAL A 10 10.86 13.32 -6.59
N ALA A 11 9.99 12.30 -6.53
CA ALA A 11 9.46 11.61 -7.70
C ALA A 11 8.10 10.95 -7.45
N THR A 12 7.44 10.50 -8.52
CA THR A 12 6.39 9.48 -8.48
C THR A 12 7.02 8.09 -8.53
N LEU A 13 6.32 7.08 -7.99
CA LEU A 13 6.68 5.69 -8.21
C LEU A 13 6.13 5.26 -9.57
N GLU A 14 6.99 4.70 -10.42
CA GLU A 14 6.63 4.24 -11.76
C GLU A 14 6.72 2.71 -11.83
N THR A 15 5.90 2.09 -12.67
CA THR A 15 5.99 0.68 -13.03
C THR A 15 6.14 0.52 -14.53
N ILE A 16 6.89 -0.49 -14.95
CA ILE A 16 7.12 -0.85 -16.35
C ILE A 16 6.68 -2.30 -16.50
N PRO A 17 5.62 -2.58 -17.27
CA PRO A 17 5.19 -3.95 -17.51
C PRO A 17 6.31 -4.77 -18.16
N GLY A 18 6.40 -6.03 -17.78
CA GLY A 18 7.33 -6.97 -18.38
C GLY A 18 6.63 -8.29 -18.66
N SER A 19 6.96 -8.90 -19.79
CA SER A 19 6.48 -10.23 -20.17
C SER A 19 7.65 -11.17 -20.29
N ALA A 20 7.45 -12.41 -19.90
CA ALA A 20 8.48 -13.43 -20.05
C ALA A 20 7.87 -14.73 -20.54
N GLY A 21 8.65 -15.44 -21.36
CA GLY A 21 8.19 -16.67 -21.97
C GLY A 21 8.04 -17.80 -20.95
N ILE A 22 7.04 -18.63 -21.20
CA ILE A 22 6.78 -19.86 -20.45
C ILE A 22 6.66 -21.04 -21.40
N VAL A 23 6.97 -22.22 -20.91
CA VAL A 23 6.77 -23.50 -21.59
C VAL A 23 5.82 -24.34 -20.75
N PHE A 24 4.79 -24.91 -21.37
CA PHE A 24 3.91 -25.87 -20.72
C PHE A 24 4.42 -27.29 -20.91
N ASP A 25 4.45 -28.06 -19.82
CA ASP A 25 4.74 -29.48 -19.83
C ASP A 25 3.47 -30.30 -20.17
N GLU A 26 3.64 -31.56 -20.56
CA GLU A 26 2.52 -32.44 -20.93
C GLU A 26 1.55 -32.71 -19.78
N ASP A 27 2.02 -32.60 -18.53
CA ASP A 27 1.21 -32.75 -17.33
C ASP A 27 0.40 -31.47 -16.97
N GLY A 28 0.56 -30.41 -17.77
CA GLY A 28 -0.12 -29.13 -17.59
C GLY A 28 0.58 -28.17 -16.61
N SER A 29 1.72 -28.56 -16.05
CA SER A 29 2.58 -27.61 -15.32
C SER A 29 3.30 -26.68 -16.30
N TRP A 30 3.89 -25.59 -15.80
CA TRP A 30 4.63 -24.64 -16.62
C TRP A 30 5.95 -24.28 -15.99
N ASN A 31 6.93 -24.02 -16.85
CA ASN A 31 8.26 -23.55 -16.49
C ASN A 31 8.58 -22.26 -17.24
N TYR A 32 9.45 -21.46 -16.63
CA TYR A 32 10.05 -20.31 -17.29
C TYR A 32 10.95 -20.77 -18.44
N ASP A 33 10.87 -20.13 -19.61
CA ASP A 33 11.61 -20.56 -20.79
C ASP A 33 13.12 -20.24 -20.74
N GLY A 34 13.55 -19.40 -19.80
CA GLY A 34 14.94 -19.03 -19.57
C GLY A 34 15.45 -17.85 -20.43
N ASN A 35 14.60 -17.27 -21.29
CA ASN A 35 15.02 -16.25 -22.26
C ASN A 35 15.07 -14.82 -21.69
N GLY A 36 14.69 -14.63 -20.43
CA GLY A 36 14.65 -13.32 -19.79
C GLY A 36 13.29 -12.63 -19.94
N THR A 37 13.16 -11.47 -19.29
CA THR A 37 11.94 -10.66 -19.33
C THR A 37 12.09 -9.55 -20.36
N GLU A 38 11.16 -9.49 -21.30
CA GLU A 38 11.02 -8.36 -22.22
C GLU A 38 10.24 -7.24 -21.51
N LEU A 39 10.83 -6.06 -21.44
CA LEU A 39 10.21 -4.88 -20.82
C LEU A 39 9.45 -4.08 -21.87
N ASP A 40 8.19 -3.78 -21.57
CA ASP A 40 7.37 -2.84 -22.34
C ASP A 40 7.62 -1.42 -21.81
N TRP A 41 8.61 -0.76 -22.40
CA TRP A 41 8.96 0.62 -22.05
C TRP A 41 7.82 1.61 -22.36
N ASP A 42 7.02 1.35 -23.39
CA ASP A 42 5.90 2.20 -23.78
C ASP A 42 4.71 2.05 -22.82
N GLY A 43 4.61 0.90 -22.15
CA GLY A 43 3.63 0.62 -21.09
C GLY A 43 3.96 1.25 -19.73
N GLN A 44 5.02 2.05 -19.62
CA GLN A 44 5.37 2.72 -18.37
C GLN A 44 4.22 3.59 -17.86
N GLN A 45 3.91 3.45 -16.56
CA GLN A 45 2.86 4.22 -15.91
C GLN A 45 3.16 4.52 -14.45
N THR A 46 2.61 5.63 -13.97
CA THR A 46 2.64 5.98 -12.56
C THR A 46 1.82 4.99 -11.73
N VAL A 47 2.40 4.49 -10.65
CA VAL A 47 1.74 3.56 -9.74
C VAL A 47 0.64 4.26 -8.95
N LEU A 48 -0.56 3.69 -9.04
CA LEU A 48 -1.69 4.02 -8.18
C LEU A 48 -1.89 2.94 -7.13
N ARG A 49 -2.19 3.35 -5.89
CA ARG A 49 -2.64 2.46 -4.81
C ARG A 49 -3.83 3.09 -4.14
N ALA A 50 -4.93 2.35 -3.99
CA ALA A 50 -6.20 2.91 -3.52
C ALA A 50 -6.71 4.08 -4.38
N GLY A 51 -6.42 4.08 -5.68
CA GLY A 51 -6.73 5.21 -6.57
C GLY A 51 -5.91 6.48 -6.28
N GLN A 52 -4.87 6.40 -5.45
CA GLN A 52 -3.98 7.52 -5.15
C GLN A 52 -2.61 7.33 -5.79
N THR A 53 -2.03 8.41 -6.29
CA THR A 53 -0.65 8.43 -6.76
C THR A 53 0.32 8.10 -5.62
N VAL A 54 1.28 7.22 -5.91
CA VAL A 54 2.39 6.90 -5.00
C VAL A 54 3.59 7.80 -5.35
N PHE A 55 4.12 8.46 -4.33
CA PHE A 55 5.28 9.34 -4.41
C PHE A 55 6.47 8.74 -3.66
N VAL A 56 7.68 9.13 -4.06
CA VAL A 56 8.94 8.68 -3.48
C VAL A 56 9.68 9.88 -2.89
N ASP A 57 10.12 9.76 -1.65
CA ASP A 57 10.96 10.76 -0.99
C ASP A 57 12.45 10.58 -1.31
N GLU A 58 13.30 11.53 -0.90
CA GLU A 58 14.74 11.50 -1.19
C GLU A 58 15.47 10.28 -0.61
N ASN A 59 14.87 9.59 0.37
CA ASN A 59 15.40 8.39 0.99
C ASN A 59 14.86 7.09 0.35
N GLY A 60 14.09 7.21 -0.75
CA GLY A 60 13.49 6.08 -1.45
C GLY A 60 12.22 5.54 -0.79
N LYS A 61 11.63 6.26 0.18
CA LYS A 61 10.42 5.83 0.88
C LYS A 61 9.17 6.23 0.12
N GLU A 62 8.20 5.34 0.11
CA GLU A 62 6.94 5.54 -0.59
C GLU A 62 5.87 6.21 0.29
N TRP A 63 5.12 7.13 -0.31
CA TRP A 63 4.07 7.91 0.33
C TRP A 63 2.85 8.03 -0.58
N LEU A 64 1.64 7.83 -0.05
CA LEU A 64 0.41 8.13 -0.79
C LEU A 64 0.19 9.64 -0.85
N GLU A 65 -0.45 10.11 -1.92
CA GLU A 65 -0.80 11.53 -2.10
C GLU A 65 -1.49 12.14 -0.85
N SER A 66 -2.42 11.41 -0.22
CA SER A 66 -3.14 11.86 0.98
C SER A 66 -2.25 12.06 2.21
N GLN A 67 -1.05 11.49 2.22
CA GLN A 67 -0.11 11.58 3.33
C GLN A 67 0.81 12.80 3.21
N LEU A 68 0.90 13.40 2.02
CA LEU A 68 1.82 14.51 1.79
C LEU A 68 1.36 15.77 2.53
N ILE A 69 2.34 16.56 2.97
CA ILE A 69 2.09 17.86 3.62
C ILE A 69 2.70 18.99 2.79
N PRO A 70 2.12 20.21 2.86
CA PRO A 70 2.70 21.39 2.20
C PRO A 70 4.12 21.68 2.68
N GLU A 71 4.93 22.32 1.83
CA GLU A 71 6.33 22.62 2.12
C GLU A 71 6.53 23.43 3.40
N LYS A 72 5.62 24.39 3.64
CA LYS A 72 5.63 25.28 4.81
C LYS A 72 5.06 24.62 6.08
N ALA A 73 4.45 23.43 5.98
CA ALA A 73 3.87 22.75 7.13
C ALA A 73 4.96 22.25 8.09
N ARG A 74 4.66 22.24 9.39
CA ARG A 74 5.57 21.68 10.40
C ARG A 74 5.61 20.16 10.27
N PRO A 75 6.81 19.54 10.22
CA PRO A 75 6.95 18.10 10.27
C PRO A 75 6.33 17.48 11.51
N ARG A 76 5.76 16.29 11.36
CA ARG A 76 5.26 15.47 12.44
C ARG A 76 6.42 14.72 13.07
N LYS A 77 6.51 14.78 14.40
CA LYS A 77 7.42 13.93 15.18
C LYS A 77 6.74 12.59 15.46
N ASN A 78 7.53 11.52 15.59
CA ASN A 78 7.06 10.17 15.93
C ASN A 78 6.02 9.63 14.92
N ILE A 79 6.31 9.75 13.63
CA ILE A 79 5.49 9.08 12.61
C ILE A 79 5.45 7.60 12.96
N LYS A 80 4.23 7.13 13.13
CA LYS A 80 4.00 5.79 13.60
C LYS A 80 4.35 4.80 12.48
N PRO A 81 4.99 3.66 12.79
CA PRO A 81 5.52 2.75 11.75
C PRO A 81 4.48 2.23 10.75
N TRP A 82 3.21 2.12 11.17
CA TRP A 82 2.09 1.73 10.31
C TRP A 82 1.77 2.69 9.16
N HIS A 83 2.39 3.87 9.12
CA HIS A 83 2.35 4.72 7.93
C HIS A 83 3.06 4.09 6.73
N HIS A 84 3.97 3.14 6.93
CA HIS A 84 4.75 2.49 5.88
C HIS A 84 4.59 0.97 5.87
N ASP A 85 4.35 0.40 7.03
CA ASP A 85 4.20 -1.05 7.17
C ASP A 85 2.73 -1.46 7.02
N ARG A 86 2.44 -2.25 5.97
CA ARG A 86 1.10 -2.75 5.65
C ARG A 86 0.53 -3.63 6.77
N ALA A 87 1.35 -4.47 7.40
CA ALA A 87 0.92 -5.34 8.49
C ALA A 87 0.57 -4.51 9.73
N LEU A 88 1.39 -3.54 10.09
CA LEU A 88 1.11 -2.64 11.20
C LEU A 88 -0.09 -1.72 10.91
N ARG A 89 -0.33 -1.34 9.65
CA ARG A 89 -1.52 -0.56 9.25
C ARG A 89 -2.81 -1.33 9.46
N ARG A 90 -2.84 -2.63 9.14
CA ARG A 90 -3.99 -3.49 9.45
C ARG A 90 -4.27 -3.53 10.95
N ILE A 91 -3.23 -3.73 11.77
CA ILE A 91 -3.34 -3.76 13.23
C ILE A 91 -3.90 -2.43 13.75
N GLU A 92 -3.39 -1.30 13.28
CA GLU A 92 -3.85 0.00 13.78
C GLU A 92 -5.28 0.35 13.35
N ILE A 93 -5.72 -0.07 12.15
CA ILE A 93 -7.12 0.10 11.74
C ILE A 93 -8.04 -0.70 12.69
N VAL A 94 -7.66 -1.93 13.05
CA VAL A 94 -8.41 -2.74 14.03
C VAL A 94 -8.47 -2.01 15.37
N ASN A 95 -7.32 -1.60 15.93
CA ASN A 95 -7.25 -0.85 17.19
C ASN A 95 -8.12 0.42 17.16
N THR A 96 -8.10 1.15 16.04
CA THR A 96 -8.87 2.39 15.87
C THR A 96 -10.38 2.12 15.86
N VAL A 97 -10.82 1.07 15.17
CA VAL A 97 -12.23 0.68 15.11
C VAL A 97 -12.70 0.15 16.46
N GLU A 98 -11.90 -0.65 17.16
CA GLU A 98 -12.20 -1.10 18.51
C GLU A 98 -12.37 0.08 19.48
N ALA A 99 -11.44 1.03 19.48
CA ALA A 99 -11.53 2.24 20.29
C ALA A 99 -12.78 3.08 19.96
N LEU A 100 -13.14 3.17 18.68
CA LEU A 100 -14.36 3.87 18.26
C LEU A 100 -15.62 3.14 18.72
N MET A 101 -15.68 1.81 18.61
CA MET A 101 -16.81 1.00 19.05
C MET A 101 -17.01 1.10 20.56
N GLU A 102 -15.94 1.00 21.34
CA GLU A 102 -16.01 1.13 22.78
C GLU A 102 -16.50 2.53 23.16
N ARG A 103 -15.97 3.59 22.53
CA ARG A 103 -16.41 4.96 22.75
C ARG A 103 -17.90 5.19 22.41
N THR A 104 -18.40 4.57 21.35
CA THR A 104 -19.76 4.85 20.82
C THR A 104 -20.83 3.95 21.43
N THR A 105 -20.48 2.72 21.79
CA THR A 105 -21.44 1.69 22.25
C THR A 105 -21.21 1.24 23.69
N GLY A 106 -20.08 1.62 24.30
CA GLY A 106 -19.66 1.16 25.63
C GLY A 106 -19.27 -0.33 25.66
N LYS A 107 -19.13 -0.97 24.50
CA LYS A 107 -18.82 -2.40 24.38
C LYS A 107 -17.57 -2.60 23.53
N PRO A 108 -16.62 -3.45 23.96
CA PRO A 108 -15.50 -3.84 23.12
C PRO A 108 -16.00 -4.69 21.95
N LEU A 109 -15.25 -4.66 20.85
CA LEU A 109 -15.47 -5.57 19.72
C LEU A 109 -15.24 -7.00 20.20
N LEU A 110 -16.18 -7.91 19.90
CA LEU A 110 -16.03 -9.31 20.27
C LEU A 110 -15.18 -10.03 19.21
N VAL A 111 -14.35 -10.97 19.64
CA VAL A 111 -13.48 -11.77 18.76
C VAL A 111 -14.27 -12.43 17.61
N LYS A 112 -15.50 -12.90 17.88
CA LYS A 112 -16.38 -13.50 16.87
C LYS A 112 -16.78 -12.54 15.75
N ASP A 113 -16.77 -11.23 16.02
CA ASP A 113 -17.16 -10.18 15.09
C ASP A 113 -15.95 -9.59 14.37
N CYS A 114 -14.72 -9.82 14.89
CA CYS A 114 -13.48 -9.43 14.24
C CYS A 114 -13.33 -10.00 12.82
N GLN A 115 -13.92 -11.16 12.52
CA GLN A 115 -13.89 -11.71 11.15
C GLN A 115 -14.49 -10.75 10.11
N TYR A 116 -15.55 -10.02 10.46
CA TYR A 116 -16.20 -9.07 9.55
C TYR A 116 -15.35 -7.84 9.36
N LEU A 117 -14.69 -7.38 10.43
CA LEU A 117 -13.76 -6.27 10.37
C LEU A 117 -12.52 -6.64 9.55
N THR A 118 -11.93 -7.81 9.78
CA THR A 118 -10.82 -8.34 8.98
C THR A 118 -11.22 -8.46 7.52
N ARG A 119 -12.43 -8.93 7.21
CA ARG A 119 -12.94 -9.01 5.84
C ARG A 119 -13.15 -7.63 5.22
N ALA A 120 -13.74 -6.67 5.94
CA ALA A 120 -13.93 -5.30 5.46
C ALA A 120 -12.61 -4.58 5.21
N ILE A 121 -11.64 -4.72 6.12
CA ILE A 121 -10.28 -4.17 5.97
C ILE A 121 -9.58 -4.84 4.80
N THR A 122 -9.67 -6.16 4.67
CA THR A 122 -9.09 -6.89 3.54
C THR A 122 -9.70 -6.40 2.23
N LEU A 123 -11.02 -6.30 2.12
CA LEU A 123 -11.69 -5.75 0.94
C LEU A 123 -11.33 -4.28 0.66
N LEU A 124 -11.13 -3.45 1.67
CA LEU A 124 -10.68 -2.06 1.51
C LEU A 124 -9.23 -1.97 1.04
N LEU A 125 -8.37 -2.85 1.56
CA LEU A 125 -6.96 -2.94 1.20
C LEU A 125 -6.72 -3.68 -0.13
N ASP A 126 -7.67 -4.53 -0.55
CA ASP A 126 -7.61 -5.29 -1.80
C ASP A 126 -8.31 -4.52 -2.92
N ARG A 127 -9.38 -3.74 -2.65
CA ARG A 127 -9.88 -2.71 -3.60
C ARG A 127 -8.87 -1.59 -3.85
N SER A 128 -7.83 -1.50 -3.03
CA SER A 128 -6.69 -0.63 -3.28
C SER A 128 -5.57 -1.27 -4.09
N GLU A 129 -5.74 -2.52 -4.50
CA GLU A 129 -4.92 -3.17 -5.51
C GLU A 129 -5.60 -3.03 -6.90
N PRO A 130 -4.83 -2.86 -7.98
CA PRO A 130 -5.34 -2.72 -9.35
C PRO A 130 -6.10 -3.95 -9.85
#